data_AF-R7XWP7-F1
#
_entry.id   AF-R7XWP7-F1
#
_cell.length_a   1.000
_cell.length_b   1.000
_cell.length_c   1.000
_cell.angle_alpha   90.00
_cell.angle_beta   90.00
_cell.angle_gamma   90.00
#
_symmetry.space_group_name_H-M   'P 1'
#
loop_
_entity.id
_entity.type
_entity.pdbx_description
1 polymer ?
#
loop_
_entity_poly.entity_id
_entity_poly.type
_entity_poly.pdbx_seq_one_letter_code
_entity_poly.pdbx_strand_id
1 'polypeptide(L)'
;MASDSSKAWSAFSLVAALGAAAVAKKGLNTTWRAATGKNPPANPADPDVDILEAVAWAAASGTFVALARMFATRRAANYYARSTGHLPKPLQKDNQDADAAAAPTT
;
A
#
# COMPACT_ATOMS: atom_id res chain seq x y z
N MET A 1 -13.83 -28.94 -16.49
CA MET A 1 -13.38 -29.01 -15.09
C MET A 1 -12.57 -27.76 -14.79
N ALA A 2 -13.20 -26.67 -14.33
CA ALA A 2 -12.54 -25.38 -14.07
C ALA A 2 -12.69 -24.92 -12.61
N SER A 3 -13.11 -25.83 -11.73
CA SER A 3 -13.55 -25.52 -10.36
C SER A 3 -12.46 -25.75 -9.31
N ASP A 4 -11.50 -26.65 -9.56
CA ASP A 4 -10.44 -27.00 -8.60
C ASP A 4 -9.29 -25.98 -8.57
N SER A 5 -8.90 -25.45 -9.74
CA SER A 5 -7.85 -24.42 -9.83
C SER A 5 -8.25 -23.14 -9.10
N SER A 6 -9.51 -22.73 -9.19
CA SER A 6 -10.01 -21.53 -8.52
C SER A 6 -10.04 -21.67 -7.00
N LYS A 7 -10.33 -22.88 -6.47
CA LYS A 7 -10.34 -23.14 -5.02
C LYS A 7 -8.94 -23.24 -4.45
N ALA A 8 -8.03 -23.96 -5.12
CA ALA A 8 -6.63 -24.03 -4.72
C ALA A 8 -5.97 -22.64 -4.77
N TRP A 9 -6.24 -21.88 -5.83
CA TRP A 9 -5.76 -20.50 -5.95
C TRP A 9 -6.33 -19.56 -4.89
N SER A 10 -7.63 -19.68 -4.57
CA SER A 10 -8.27 -18.88 -3.52
C SER A 10 -7.72 -19.23 -2.14
N ALA A 11 -7.55 -20.52 -1.84
CA ALA A 11 -6.96 -20.97 -0.58
C ALA A 11 -5.51 -20.49 -0.44
N PHE A 12 -4.70 -20.61 -1.50
CA PHE A 12 -3.35 -20.09 -1.52
C PHE A 12 -3.31 -18.56 -1.32
N SER A 13 -4.17 -17.82 -2.02
CA SER A 13 -4.27 -16.36 -1.89
C SER A 13 -4.67 -15.95 -0.47
N LEU A 14 -5.59 -16.68 0.16
CA LEU A 14 -5.98 -16.44 1.55
C LEU A 14 -4.81 -16.69 2.50
N VAL A 15 -4.12 -17.81 2.37
CA VAL A 15 -2.94 -18.12 3.21
C VAL A 15 -1.83 -17.08 3.00
N ALA A 16 -1.59 -16.66 1.76
CA ALA A 16 -0.62 -15.61 1.44
C ALA A 16 -1.01 -14.26 2.07
N ALA A 17 -2.30 -13.89 1.99
CA ALA A 17 -2.81 -12.66 2.61
C ALA A 17 -2.67 -12.69 4.13
N LEU A 18 -3.01 -13.82 4.77
CA LEU A 18 -2.87 -14.01 6.22
C LEU A 18 -1.39 -13.95 6.64
N GLY A 19 -0.50 -14.60 5.88
CA GLY A 19 0.94 -14.55 6.13
C GLY A 19 1.50 -13.14 5.99
N ALA A 20 1.13 -12.43 4.92
CA ALA A 20 1.52 -11.03 4.71
C ALA A 20 1.02 -10.13 5.84
N ALA A 21 -0.24 -10.30 6.28
CA ALA A 21 -0.81 -9.56 7.39
C ALA A 21 -0.05 -9.83 8.71
N ALA A 22 0.31 -11.09 8.99
CA ALA A 22 1.08 -11.44 10.19
C ALA A 22 2.48 -10.81 10.20
N VAL A 23 3.19 -10.85 9.07
CA VAL A 23 4.51 -10.22 8.92
C VAL A 23 4.41 -8.71 9.04
N ALA A 24 3.43 -8.09 8.37
CA ALA A 24 3.19 -6.65 8.45
C ALA A 24 2.91 -6.21 9.89
N LYS A 25 2.03 -6.93 10.61
CA LYS A 25 1.71 -6.65 12.01
C LYS A 25 2.94 -6.72 12.91
N LYS A 26 3.78 -7.73 12.72
CA LYS A 26 5.02 -7.89 13.49
C LYS A 26 6.01 -6.76 13.18
N GLY A 27 6.21 -6.43 11.91
CA GLY A 27 7.08 -5.32 11.49
C GLY A 27 6.61 -3.98 12.05
N LEU A 28 5.31 -3.70 12.00
CA LEU A 28 4.72 -2.49 12.55
C LEU A 28 4.94 -2.41 14.07
N ASN A 29 4.66 -3.49 14.80
CA ASN A 29 4.86 -3.55 16.25
C ASN A 29 6.32 -3.36 16.65
N THR A 30 7.25 -3.99 15.93
CA THR A 30 8.68 -3.85 16.19
C THR A 30 9.17 -2.44 15.89
N THR A 31 8.77 -1.87 14.75
CA THR A 31 9.15 -0.50 14.36
C THR A 31 8.63 0.52 15.35
N TRP A 32 7.38 0.37 15.79
CA TRP A 32 6.77 1.26 16.78
C TRP A 32 7.48 1.19 18.13
N ARG A 33 7.72 -0.03 18.65
CA ARG A 33 8.48 -0.24 19.89
C ARG A 33 9.89 0.33 19.80
N ALA A 34 10.56 0.17 18.65
CA ALA A 34 11.90 0.72 18.44
C ALA A 34 11.90 2.25 18.42
N ALA A 35 10.90 2.88 17.80
CA ALA A 35 10.81 4.32 17.67
C ALA A 35 10.33 5.02 18.96
N THR A 36 9.36 4.43 19.68
CA THR A 36 8.70 5.08 20.83
C THR A 36 9.03 4.45 22.17
N GLY A 37 9.65 3.27 22.21
CA GLY A 37 9.90 2.51 23.44
C GLY A 37 8.62 1.93 24.09
N LYS A 38 7.45 2.13 23.49
CA LYS A 38 6.14 1.80 24.07
C LYS A 38 5.40 0.79 23.19
N ASN A 39 4.42 0.10 23.77
CA ASN A 39 3.52 -0.74 22.97
C ASN A 39 2.71 0.13 22.00
N PRO A 40 2.49 -0.32 20.75
CA PRO A 40 1.68 0.42 19.79
C PRO A 40 0.27 0.66 20.33
N PRO A 41 -0.25 1.91 20.27
CA PRO A 41 -1.63 2.21 20.62
C PRO A 41 -2.51 1.41 19.66
N ALA A 42 -3.08 0.33 20.17
CA ALA A 42 -3.66 -0.73 19.36
C ALA A 42 -5.05 -0.37 18.83
N ASN A 43 -5.59 0.80 19.18
CA ASN A 43 -6.96 1.13 18.89
C ASN A 43 -7.17 2.63 18.62
N PRO A 44 -7.31 3.04 17.35
CA PRO A 44 -7.71 4.41 16.99
C PRO A 44 -9.17 4.73 17.35
N ALA A 45 -9.94 3.76 17.85
CA ALA A 45 -11.28 3.96 18.42
C ALA A 45 -11.28 4.02 19.96
N ASP A 46 -10.09 4.12 20.58
CA ASP A 46 -9.96 4.31 22.02
C ASP A 46 -10.35 5.76 22.37
N PRO A 47 -11.44 5.99 23.13
CA PRO A 47 -11.93 7.33 23.45
C PRO A 47 -10.98 8.13 24.35
N ASP A 48 -9.96 7.48 24.93
CA ASP A 48 -8.90 8.13 25.71
C ASP A 48 -7.75 8.69 24.86
N VAL A 49 -7.79 8.52 23.53
CA VAL A 49 -6.82 9.13 22.60
C VAL A 49 -7.33 10.51 22.16
N ASP A 50 -6.53 11.54 22.40
CA ASP A 50 -6.85 12.91 21.99
C ASP A 50 -7.04 12.97 20.46
N ILE A 51 -8.10 13.65 20.00
CA ILE A 51 -8.49 13.66 18.58
C ILE A 51 -7.33 14.18 17.70
N LEU A 52 -6.57 15.15 18.21
CA LEU A 52 -5.39 15.68 17.53
C LEU A 52 -4.27 14.64 17.38
N GLU A 53 -4.07 13.79 18.37
CA GLU A 53 -3.06 12.73 18.33
C GLU A 53 -3.47 11.63 17.34
N ALA A 54 -4.76 11.26 17.32
CA ALA A 54 -5.30 10.33 16.34
C ALA A 54 -5.16 10.86 14.90
N VAL A 55 -5.45 12.14 14.67
CA VAL A 55 -5.29 12.78 13.35
C VAL A 55 -3.83 12.84 12.93
N ALA A 56 -2.91 13.21 13.82
CA ALA A 56 -1.48 13.24 13.54
C ALA A 56 -0.95 11.84 13.18
N TRP A 57 -1.39 10.81 13.91
CA TRP A 57 -1.05 9.41 13.60
C TRP A 57 -1.60 9.01 12.23
N ALA A 58 -2.89 9.27 11.97
CA ALA A 58 -3.54 8.91 10.71
C ALA A 58 -2.86 9.60 9.51
N ALA A 59 -2.52 10.88 9.63
CA ALA A 59 -1.82 11.62 8.59
C ALA A 59 -0.41 11.07 8.32
N ALA A 60 0.37 10.84 9.39
CA ALA A 60 1.73 10.29 9.28
C ALA A 60 1.72 8.91 8.61
N SER A 61 0.86 8.03 9.09
CA SER A 61 0.82 6.65 8.59
C SER A 61 0.12 6.52 7.25
N GLY A 62 -0.91 7.32 6.99
CA GLY A 62 -1.53 7.40 5.66
C GLY A 62 -0.51 7.85 4.61
N THR A 63 0.28 8.87 4.93
CA THR A 63 1.35 9.35 4.05
C THR A 63 2.42 8.28 3.84
N PHE A 64 2.86 7.63 4.91
CA PHE A 64 3.86 6.56 4.83
C PHE A 64 3.37 5.38 3.97
N VAL A 65 2.14 4.93 4.17
CA VAL A 65 1.54 3.83 3.38
C VAL A 65 1.39 4.22 1.91
N ALA A 66 0.99 5.46 1.62
CA ALA A 66 0.90 5.96 0.25
C ALA A 66 2.27 5.94 -0.46
N LEU A 67 3.31 6.44 0.21
CA LEU A 67 4.68 6.40 -0.31
C LEU A 67 5.17 4.97 -0.49
N ALA A 68 4.97 4.09 0.49
CA ALA A 68 5.34 2.68 0.41
C ALA A 68 4.68 1.99 -0.79
N ARG A 69 3.38 2.22 -1.01
CA ARG A 69 2.65 1.73 -2.18
C ARG A 69 3.24 2.27 -3.48
N MET A 70 3.50 3.57 -3.57
CA MET A 70 4.10 4.19 -4.75
C MET A 70 5.46 3.55 -5.09
N PHE A 71 6.35 3.42 -4.11
CA PHE A 71 7.66 2.79 -4.30
C PHE A 71 7.54 1.31 -4.68
N ALA A 72 6.65 0.56 -4.04
CA ALA A 72 6.43 -0.84 -4.34
C ALA A 72 5.94 -1.04 -5.79
N THR A 73 4.92 -0.28 -6.22
CA THR A 73 4.40 -0.33 -7.58
C THR A 73 5.47 0.07 -8.60
N ARG A 74 6.23 1.12 -8.32
CA ARG A 74 7.33 1.57 -9.20
C ARG A 74 8.44 0.51 -9.31
N ARG A 75 8.78 -0.15 -8.20
CA ARG A 75 9.78 -1.23 -8.17
C ARG A 75 9.30 -2.46 -8.91
N ALA A 76 8.04 -2.85 -8.74
CA ALA A 76 7.43 -3.95 -9.46
C ALA A 76 7.39 -3.68 -10.97
N ALA A 77 6.99 -2.48 -11.40
CA ALA A 77 7.00 -2.06 -12.79
C ALA A 77 8.41 -2.08 -13.39
N ASN A 78 9.41 -1.55 -12.67
CA ASN A 78 10.81 -1.59 -13.11
C ASN A 78 11.35 -3.02 -13.16
N TYR A 79 11.02 -3.87 -12.19
CA TYR A 79 11.44 -5.26 -12.17
C TYR A 79 10.85 -6.03 -13.35
N TYR A 80 9.55 -5.84 -13.61
CA TYR A 80 8.86 -6.41 -14.76
C TYR A 80 9.46 -5.92 -16.07
N ALA A 81 9.66 -4.61 -16.25
CA ALA A 81 10.28 -4.06 -17.45
C ALA A 81 11.71 -4.59 -17.67
N ARG A 82 12.46 -4.81 -16.58
CA ARG A 82 13.82 -5.36 -16.62
C ARG A 82 13.85 -6.86 -16.89
N SER A 83 12.79 -7.60 -16.56
CA SER A 83 12.69 -9.04 -16.78
C SER A 83 12.02 -9.43 -18.11
N THR A 84 11.14 -8.58 -18.65
CA THR A 84 10.40 -8.85 -19.92
C THR A 84 10.86 -7.99 -21.09
N GLY A 85 11.72 -6.97 -20.86
CA GLY A 85 12.28 -6.10 -21.90
C GLY A 85 11.27 -5.12 -22.53
N HIS A 86 9.98 -5.17 -22.17
CA HIS A 86 8.92 -4.34 -22.73
C HIS A 86 8.00 -3.87 -21.60
N LEU A 87 7.72 -2.56 -21.54
CA LEU A 87 6.74 -2.01 -20.59
C LEU A 87 5.32 -2.48 -20.98
N PRO A 88 4.52 -3.03 -20.05
CA PRO A 88 3.15 -3.42 -20.34
C PRO A 88 2.32 -2.18 -20.73
N LYS A 89 1.46 -2.31 -21.76
CA LYS A 89 0.70 -1.23 -22.41
C LYS A 89 0.10 -0.15 -21.48
N PRO A 90 -0.47 -0.42 -20.28
CA PRO A 90 -1.02 0.62 -19.42
C PRO A 90 0.02 1.50 -18.68
N LEU A 91 1.32 1.29 -18.89
CA LEU A 91 2.41 2.13 -18.35
C LEU A 91 3.16 2.90 -19.44
N GLN A 92 2.69 2.85 -20.70
CA GLN A 92 3.18 3.76 -21.73
C GLN A 92 2.73 5.18 -21.37
N LYS A 93 3.58 6.15 -21.67
CA LYS A 93 3.40 7.55 -21.31
C LYS A 93 2.19 8.08 -22.10
N ASP A 94 1.02 8.06 -21.51
CA ASP A 94 -0.15 8.74 -22.06
C ASP A 94 0.16 10.24 -22.10
N ASN A 95 -0.22 10.89 -23.19
CA ASN A 95 -0.07 12.34 -23.43
C ASN A 95 -0.85 13.15 -22.37
N GLN A 96 -0.36 13.18 -21.13
CA GLN A 96 -0.67 14.21 -20.14
C GLN A 96 0.11 15.46 -20.52
N ASP A 97 -0.25 16.04 -21.67
CA ASP A 97 0.15 17.39 -22.04
C ASP A 97 -0.68 18.35 -21.17
N ALA A 98 -0.05 18.92 -20.15
CA ALA A 98 -0.67 19.90 -19.27
C ALA A 98 -1.21 21.13 -20.03
N ASP A 99 -0.71 21.36 -21.24
CA ASP A 99 -1.12 22.44 -22.15
C ASP A 99 -2.46 22.17 -22.87
N ALA A 100 -2.95 20.92 -22.89
CA ALA A 100 -4.23 20.54 -23.52
C ALA A 100 -5.43 20.64 -22.55
N ALA A 101 -5.18 20.87 -21.26
CA ALA A 101 -6.24 21.13 -20.29
C ALA A 101 -6.75 22.57 -20.49
N ALA A 102 -7.71 22.74 -21.39
CA ALA A 102 -8.42 24.00 -21.55
C ALA A 102 -8.97 24.44 -20.17
N ALA A 103 -8.52 25.61 -19.70
CA ALA A 103 -9.00 26.18 -18.46
C ALA A 103 -10.53 26.33 -18.51
N PRO A 104 -11.25 26.05 -17.41
CA PRO A 104 -12.69 26.26 -17.38
C PRO A 104 -12.96 27.75 -17.60
N THR A 105 -13.55 28.07 -18.75
CA THR A 105 -14.07 29.40 -19.04
C THR A 105 -15.28 29.64 -18.15
N THR A 106 -15.13 30.53 -17.19
CA THR A 106 -16.23 31.17 -16.45
C THR A 106 -17.12 31.99 -17.36
#